data_AF-A0A0A2U303-F1
#
_entry.id   AF-A0A0A2U303-F1
#
_cell.length_a   1.000
_cell.length_b   1.000
_cell.length_c   1.000
_cell.angle_alpha   90.00
_cell.angle_beta   90.00
_cell.angle_gamma   90.00
#
_symmetry.space_group_name_H-M   'P 1'
#
loop_
_entity.id
_entity.type
_entity.pdbx_description
1 polymer ?
#
loop_
_entity_poly.entity_id
_entity_poly.type
_entity_poly.pdbx_seq_one_letter_code
_entity_poly.pdbx_strand_id
1 'polypeptide(L)'
;IVVGGEAVVPAAIYDCLPGATRYGGWDRYATVTAIASGLQLNLNQVYVVTGLDFPDALVAGNLAARSLSPLIMVDQELPAASETFLTANKAAISGLTVIGGQVIITPTQDSAIREALK
;
A
#
# COMPACT_ATOMS: atom_id res chain seq x y z
N ILE A 1 -3.58 9.75 -13.94
CA ILE A 1 -3.43 8.51 -13.13
C ILE A 1 -4.75 7.75 -13.21
N VAL A 2 -4.69 6.42 -13.36
CA VAL A 2 -5.84 5.50 -13.26
C VAL A 2 -5.53 4.49 -12.16
N VAL A 3 -6.47 4.25 -11.26
CA VAL A 3 -6.30 3.29 -10.16
C VAL A 3 -7.23 2.09 -10.37
N GLY A 4 -6.68 0.89 -10.22
CA GLY A 4 -7.41 -0.38 -10.39
C GLY A 4 -7.14 -1.05 -11.74
N GLY A 5 -7.48 -2.33 -11.81
CA GLY A 5 -7.34 -3.16 -13.01
C GLY A 5 -8.46 -2.94 -14.05
N GLU A 6 -8.40 -3.70 -15.15
CA GLU A 6 -9.37 -3.60 -16.25
C GLU A 6 -10.80 -3.98 -15.86
N ALA A 7 -10.96 -4.84 -14.85
CA ALA A 7 -12.27 -5.19 -14.30
C ALA A 7 -13.01 -4.00 -13.67
N VAL A 8 -12.28 -2.94 -13.26
CA VAL A 8 -12.85 -1.73 -12.64
C VAL A 8 -12.85 -0.57 -13.63
N VAL A 9 -11.75 -0.37 -14.35
CA VAL A 9 -11.64 0.63 -15.42
C VAL A 9 -11.24 -0.10 -16.70
N PRO A 10 -12.20 -0.43 -17.60
CA PRO A 10 -11.92 -1.18 -18.82
C PRO A 10 -10.87 -0.53 -19.73
N ALA A 11 -10.17 -1.33 -20.52
CA ALA A 11 -9.14 -0.86 -21.48
C ALA A 11 -9.70 0.23 -22.41
N ALA A 12 -10.91 0.04 -22.94
CA ALA A 12 -11.57 1.02 -23.80
C ALA A 12 -11.76 2.40 -23.16
N ILE A 13 -11.91 2.48 -21.83
CA ILE A 13 -11.98 3.77 -21.12
C ILE A 13 -10.57 4.34 -20.91
N TYR A 14 -9.61 3.48 -20.56
CA TYR A 14 -8.22 3.88 -20.35
C TYR A 14 -7.57 4.45 -21.63
N ASP A 15 -7.81 3.84 -22.78
CA ASP A 15 -7.25 4.25 -24.06
C ASP A 15 -7.72 5.65 -24.50
N CYS A 16 -8.85 6.12 -23.94
CA CYS A 16 -9.36 7.47 -24.14
C CYS A 16 -8.71 8.53 -23.22
N LEU A 17 -7.83 8.14 -22.29
CA LEU A 17 -7.21 9.04 -21.31
C LEU A 17 -5.75 9.36 -21.69
N PRO A 18 -5.49 10.49 -22.39
CA PRO A 18 -4.15 10.83 -22.85
C PRO A 18 -3.20 11.06 -21.69
N GLY A 19 -2.01 10.43 -21.75
CA GLY A 19 -0.97 10.57 -20.72
C GLY A 19 -1.30 9.92 -19.38
N ALA A 20 -2.33 9.07 -19.30
CA ALA A 20 -2.63 8.33 -18.09
C ALA A 20 -1.60 7.23 -17.82
N THR A 21 -1.30 7.02 -16.53
CA THR A 21 -0.58 5.85 -16.03
C THR A 21 -1.51 5.07 -15.13
N ARG A 22 -1.64 3.77 -15.37
CA ARG A 22 -2.44 2.87 -14.54
C ARG A 22 -1.61 2.27 -13.41
N TYR A 23 -2.15 2.31 -12.21
CA TYR A 23 -1.71 1.53 -11.06
C TYR A 23 -2.81 0.57 -10.66
N GLY A 24 -2.64 -0.71 -10.99
CA GLY A 24 -3.61 -1.75 -10.72
C GLY A 24 -2.94 -3.09 -10.58
N GLY A 25 -3.45 -3.92 -9.68
CA GLY A 25 -3.01 -5.29 -9.47
C GLY A 25 -4.19 -6.26 -9.46
N TRP A 26 -3.90 -7.54 -9.23
CA TRP A 26 -4.90 -8.60 -9.14
C TRP A 26 -5.90 -8.37 -8.00
N ASP A 27 -5.43 -7.77 -6.90
CA ASP A 27 -6.21 -7.45 -5.73
C ASP A 27 -5.88 -6.04 -5.19
N ARG A 28 -6.47 -5.69 -4.05
CA ARG A 28 -6.28 -4.40 -3.38
C ARG A 28 -4.85 -4.20 -2.86
N TYR A 29 -4.18 -5.27 -2.44
CA TYR A 29 -2.82 -5.24 -1.90
C TYR A 29 -1.79 -4.99 -3.02
N ALA A 30 -1.95 -5.69 -4.14
CA ALA A 30 -1.15 -5.47 -5.34
C ALA A 30 -1.40 -4.08 -5.94
N THR A 31 -2.65 -3.61 -5.94
CA THR A 31 -2.98 -2.25 -6.42
C THR A 31 -2.33 -1.16 -5.57
N VAL A 32 -2.45 -1.23 -4.23
CA VAL A 32 -1.85 -0.22 -3.36
C VAL A 32 -0.32 -0.24 -3.46
N THR A 33 0.27 -1.43 -3.60
CA THR A 33 1.71 -1.61 -3.79
C THR A 33 2.17 -1.05 -5.13
N ALA A 34 1.39 -1.21 -6.20
CA ALA A 34 1.71 -0.62 -7.50
C ALA A 34 1.74 0.92 -7.44
N ILE A 35 0.83 1.53 -6.68
CA ILE A 35 0.85 2.98 -6.42
C ILE A 35 2.11 3.36 -5.63
N ALA A 36 2.40 2.64 -4.54
CA ALA A 36 3.55 2.92 -3.68
C ALA A 36 4.89 2.83 -4.42
N SER A 37 5.03 1.87 -5.35
CA SER A 37 6.23 1.70 -6.18
C SER A 37 6.30 2.67 -7.37
N GLY A 38 5.16 3.11 -7.88
CA GLY A 38 5.09 3.92 -9.10
C GLY A 38 5.20 5.43 -8.89
N LEU A 39 4.91 5.89 -7.67
CA LEU A 39 5.01 7.30 -7.30
C LEU A 39 6.37 7.62 -6.67
N GLN A 40 6.81 8.86 -6.82
CA GLN A 40 8.01 9.37 -6.13
C GLN A 40 7.67 9.71 -4.68
N LEU A 41 7.73 8.70 -3.82
CA LEU A 41 7.39 8.81 -2.40
C LEU A 41 8.64 8.86 -1.51
N ASN A 42 8.48 9.50 -0.36
CA ASN A 42 9.45 9.50 0.73
C ASN A 42 9.36 8.18 1.49
N LEU A 43 10.36 7.32 1.30
CA LEU A 43 10.39 5.99 1.91
C LEU A 43 10.80 6.00 3.39
N ASN A 44 11.20 7.14 3.97
CA ASN A 44 11.63 7.20 5.38
C ASN A 44 10.56 6.68 6.35
N GLN A 45 9.28 6.82 5.99
CA GLN A 45 8.14 6.36 6.76
C GLN A 45 7.23 5.53 5.87
N VAL A 46 6.71 4.41 6.38
CA VAL A 46 5.67 3.62 5.73
C VAL A 46 4.45 3.57 6.64
N TYR A 47 3.26 3.76 6.06
CA TYR A 47 1.99 3.53 6.76
C TYR A 47 1.43 2.17 6.40
N VAL A 48 0.98 1.45 7.42
CA VAL A 48 0.38 0.13 7.26
C VAL A 48 -1.07 0.20 7.76
N VAL A 49 -1.99 -0.28 6.93
CA VAL A 49 -3.42 -0.35 7.27
C VAL A 49 -3.96 -1.72 6.95
N THR A 50 -5.10 -2.05 7.54
CA THR A 50 -5.84 -3.25 7.14
C THR A 50 -6.40 -3.08 5.73
N GLY A 51 -6.34 -4.14 4.94
CA GLY A 51 -7.05 -4.26 3.67
C GLY A 51 -8.45 -4.87 3.83
N LEU A 52 -8.84 -5.34 5.02
CA LEU A 52 -10.14 -5.99 5.24
C LEU A 52 -11.31 -4.99 5.19
N ASP A 53 -11.11 -3.81 5.77
CA ASP A 53 -12.04 -2.68 5.77
C ASP A 53 -11.35 -1.39 5.33
N PHE A 54 -12.14 -0.37 4.98
CA PHE A 54 -11.64 0.87 4.39
C PHE A 54 -11.53 2.11 5.31
N PRO A 55 -12.22 2.25 6.47
CA PRO A 55 -12.20 3.50 7.25
C PRO A 55 -10.80 3.92 7.69
N ASP A 56 -9.98 2.98 8.17
CA ASP A 56 -8.61 3.26 8.60
C ASP A 56 -7.74 3.69 7.41
N ALA A 57 -7.86 3.00 6.27
CA ALA A 57 -7.16 3.34 5.03
C ALA A 57 -7.56 4.74 4.52
N LEU A 58 -8.84 5.11 4.62
CA LEU A 58 -9.35 6.41 4.19
C LEU A 58 -8.73 7.56 4.99
N VAL A 59 -8.63 7.41 6.31
CA VAL A 59 -8.03 8.43 7.18
C VAL A 59 -6.50 8.44 7.04
N ALA A 60 -5.89 7.25 7.03
CA ALA A 60 -4.44 7.08 6.88
C ALA A 60 -3.92 7.64 5.55
N GLY A 61 -4.70 7.56 4.47
CA GLY A 61 -4.31 8.10 3.16
C GLY A 61 -3.97 9.59 3.22
N ASN A 62 -4.72 10.38 3.98
CA ASN A 62 -4.42 11.81 4.18
C ASN A 62 -3.11 12.02 4.96
N LEU A 63 -2.86 11.19 5.97
CA LEU A 63 -1.63 11.25 6.76
C LEU A 63 -0.40 10.87 5.92
N ALA A 64 -0.52 9.82 5.11
CA ALA A 64 0.50 9.38 4.17
C ALA A 64 0.79 10.47 3.12
N ALA A 65 -0.26 11.07 2.54
CA ALA A 65 -0.13 12.17 1.58
C ALA A 65 0.60 13.39 2.16
N ARG A 66 0.33 13.76 3.43
CA ARG A 66 0.97 14.90 4.09
C ARG A 66 2.50 14.76 4.20
N SER A 67 2.98 13.53 4.32
CA SER A 67 4.41 13.22 4.44
C SER A 67 5.03 12.68 3.14
N LEU A 68 4.23 12.61 2.07
CA LEU A 68 4.55 11.92 0.81
C LEU A 68 5.04 10.49 1.03
N SER A 69 4.52 9.80 2.05
CA SER A 69 4.96 8.46 2.42
C SER A 69 4.12 7.38 1.72
N PRO A 70 4.68 6.20 1.43
CA PRO A 70 3.90 5.05 0.99
C PRO A 70 2.92 4.59 2.07
N LEU A 71 1.79 4.06 1.59
CA LEU A 71 0.83 3.31 2.36
C LEU A 71 0.71 1.92 1.74
N ILE A 72 0.82 0.89 2.57
CA ILE A 72 0.61 -0.51 2.18
C ILE A 72 -0.53 -1.13 2.99
N MET A 73 -1.10 -2.21 2.46
CA MET A 73 -2.21 -2.92 3.08
C MET A 73 -1.76 -4.31 3.55
N VAL A 74 -2.31 -4.75 4.68
CA VAL A 74 -2.13 -6.10 5.25
C VAL A 74 -3.47 -6.68 5.66
N ASP A 75 -3.59 -7.99 5.88
CA ASP A 75 -4.83 -8.60 6.37
C ASP A 75 -4.59 -9.53 7.57
N GLN A 76 -4.99 -10.79 7.55
CA GLN A 76 -4.62 -11.74 8.60
C GLN A 76 -3.15 -12.16 8.45
N GLU A 77 -2.61 -12.07 7.23
CA GLU A 77 -1.23 -12.37 6.90
C GLU A 77 -0.57 -11.13 6.29
N LEU A 78 0.73 -11.23 5.99
CA LEU A 78 1.43 -10.23 5.19
C LEU A 78 1.29 -10.63 3.71
N PRO A 79 0.54 -9.88 2.87
CA PRO A 79 0.39 -10.23 1.47
C PRO A 79 1.73 -10.16 0.73
N ALA A 80 1.96 -11.08 -0.20
CA ALA A 80 3.22 -11.18 -0.93
C ALA A 80 3.63 -9.87 -1.64
N ALA A 81 2.66 -9.10 -2.15
CA ALA A 81 2.92 -7.79 -2.76
C ALA A 81 3.51 -6.80 -1.74
N SER A 82 2.90 -6.72 -0.55
CA SER A 82 3.35 -5.87 0.55
C SER A 82 4.72 -6.31 1.08
N GLU A 83 4.95 -7.62 1.23
CA GLU A 83 6.26 -8.16 1.62
C GLU A 83 7.35 -7.82 0.60
N THR A 84 7.07 -8.01 -0.68
CA THR A 84 8.02 -7.69 -1.77
C THR A 84 8.37 -6.21 -1.77
N PHE A 85 7.38 -5.33 -1.55
CA PHE A 85 7.63 -3.89 -1.44
C PHE A 85 8.51 -3.53 -0.25
N LEU A 86 8.20 -4.06 0.94
CA LEU A 86 8.97 -3.79 2.15
C LEU A 86 10.41 -4.27 2.02
N THR A 87 10.61 -5.49 1.54
CA THR A 87 11.95 -6.09 1.38
C THR A 87 12.78 -5.36 0.33
N ALA A 88 12.19 -4.97 -0.81
CA ALA A 88 12.89 -4.22 -1.85
C ALA A 88 13.32 -2.81 -1.40
N ASN A 89 12.57 -2.18 -0.48
CA ASN A 89 12.81 -0.81 -0.02
C ASN A 89 13.39 -0.72 1.39
N LYS A 90 13.71 -1.86 2.00
CA LYS A 90 14.13 -1.98 3.41
C LYS A 90 15.22 -1.00 3.81
N ALA A 91 16.23 -0.78 2.98
CA ALA A 91 17.34 0.13 3.27
C ALA A 91 16.93 1.61 3.37
N ALA A 92 15.83 2.00 2.72
CA ALA A 92 15.31 3.37 2.75
C ALA A 92 14.25 3.57 3.84
N ILE A 93 13.62 2.49 4.29
CA ILE A 93 12.56 2.53 5.30
C ILE A 93 13.17 2.67 6.70
N SER A 94 12.92 3.82 7.33
CA SER A 94 13.41 4.13 8.69
C SER A 94 12.32 4.01 9.75
N GLY A 95 11.05 4.14 9.37
CA GLY A 95 9.90 4.17 10.27
C GLY A 95 8.70 3.44 9.69
N LEU A 96 7.94 2.79 10.57
CA LEU A 96 6.71 2.11 10.23
C LEU A 96 5.63 2.43 11.25
N THR A 97 4.48 2.90 10.76
CA THR A 97 3.32 3.25 11.57
C THR A 97 2.13 2.43 11.12
N VAL A 98 1.68 1.56 12.02
CA VAL A 98 0.45 0.79 11.84
C VAL A 98 -0.73 1.63 12.28
N ILE A 99 -1.76 1.71 11.43
CA ILE A 99 -3.01 2.41 11.68
C ILE A 99 -4.13 1.38 11.57
N GLY A 100 -4.75 1.09 12.72
CA GLY A 100 -5.85 0.16 12.86
C GLY A 100 -5.88 -0.46 14.24
N GLY A 101 -7.02 -1.06 14.59
CA GLY A 101 -7.17 -1.76 15.86
C GLY A 101 -6.30 -3.02 15.92
N GLN A 102 -5.76 -3.33 17.11
CA GLN A 102 -4.95 -4.53 17.37
C GLN A 102 -5.70 -5.85 17.17
N VAL A 103 -7.03 -5.80 17.13
CA VAL A 103 -7.90 -6.95 16.80
C VAL A 103 -7.78 -7.33 15.32
N ILE A 104 -7.50 -6.35 14.47
CA ILE A 104 -7.40 -6.54 13.02
C ILE A 104 -5.93 -6.74 12.62
N ILE A 105 -5.02 -5.91 13.12
CA ILE A 105 -3.58 -6.07 12.93
C ILE A 105 -2.98 -6.54 14.25
N THR A 106 -2.78 -7.85 14.36
CA THR A 106 -2.37 -8.46 15.62
C THR A 106 -0.94 -8.06 16.01
N PRO A 107 -0.57 -8.06 17.30
CA PRO A 107 0.81 -7.80 17.72
C PRO A 107 1.84 -8.74 17.08
N THR A 108 1.45 -10.00 16.85
CA THR A 108 2.28 -10.98 16.14
C THR A 108 2.54 -10.56 14.70
N GLN A 109 1.52 -10.05 14.02
CA GLN A 109 1.63 -9.58 12.65
C GLN A 109 2.44 -8.27 12.54
N ASP A 110 2.22 -7.30 13.43
CA ASP A 110 3.09 -6.09 13.51
C ASP A 110 4.55 -6.49 13.74
N SER A 111 4.79 -7.48 14.60
CA SER A 111 6.14 -8.01 14.82
C SER A 111 6.74 -8.65 13.55
N ALA A 112 5.95 -9.43 12.80
CA ALA A 112 6.40 -10.05 11.55
C ALA A 112 6.72 -9.00 10.46
N ILE A 113 5.91 -7.94 10.35
CA ILE A 113 6.14 -6.83 9.42
C ILE A 113 7.45 -6.10 9.78
N ARG A 114 7.68 -5.87 11.08
CA ARG A 114 8.93 -5.25 11.56
C ARG A 114 10.14 -6.15 11.33
N GLU A 115 9.97 -7.46 11.46
CA GLU A 115 11.04 -8.43 11.19
C GLU A 115 11.42 -8.45 9.71
N ALA A 116 10.46 -8.34 8.78
CA ALA A 116 10.73 -8.22 7.35
C ALA A 116 11.58 -6.98 6.97
N LEU A 117 11.67 -5.99 7.87
CA LEU A 117 12.49 -4.79 7.72
C LEU A 117 13.86 -4.86 8.44
N LYS A 118 14.13 -5.92 9.21
CA LYS A 118 15.47 -6.17 9.80
C LYS A 118 16.36 -6.93 8.85
#